data_AF-D3BC58-F1
#
_entry.id   AF-D3BC58-F1
#
_cell.length_a   1.000
_cell.length_b   1.000
_cell.length_c   1.000
_cell.angle_alpha   90.00
_cell.angle_beta   90.00
_cell.angle_gamma   90.00
#
_symmetry.space_group_name_H-M   'P 1'
#
loop_
_entity.id
_entity.type
_entity.pdbx_description
1 polymer ?
#
loop_
_entity_poly.entity_id
_entity_poly.type
_entity_poly.pdbx_seq_one_letter_code
_entity_poly.pdbx_strand_id
1 'polypeptide(L)' 'MITPFHQQRKAGNTKILVGLLVFSAGVYFTSMWRMGQNDFKDINDFGFPVEEDKSKLQKRPRGSGSS' A
#
# COMPACT_ATOMS: atom_id res chain seq x y z
N MET A 1 1.62 49.35 -5.84
CA MET A 1 2.47 48.83 -6.94
C MET A 1 3.27 47.66 -6.38
N ILE A 2 3.09 46.44 -6.90
CA ILE A 2 3.78 45.24 -6.37
C ILE A 2 5.18 45.21 -6.95
N THR A 3 6.21 45.20 -6.11
CA THR A 3 7.60 45.17 -6.57
C THR A 3 7.93 43.80 -7.19
N PRO A 4 8.78 43.75 -8.25
CA PRO A 4 9.15 42.51 -8.92
C PRO A 4 9.77 41.47 -7.97
N PHE A 5 10.51 41.94 -6.96
CA PHE A 5 11.05 41.09 -5.89
C PHE A 5 9.96 40.36 -5.10
N HIS A 6 8.84 41.03 -4.84
CA HIS A 6 7.73 40.44 -4.09
C HIS A 6 7.01 39.34 -4.89
N GLN A 7 6.93 39.49 -6.22
CA GLN A 7 6.37 38.48 -7.12
C GLN A 7 7.28 37.24 -7.19
N GLN A 8 8.59 37.43 -7.29
CA GLN A 8 9.57 36.34 -7.32
C GLN A 8 9.55 35.52 -6.01
N ARG A 9 9.47 36.18 -4.85
CA ARG A 9 9.33 35.48 -3.56
C ARG A 9 8.04 34.67 -3.48
N LYS A 10 6.90 35.22 -3.90
CA LYS A 10 5.64 34.46 -3.94
C LYS A 10 5.76 33.23 -4.85
N ALA A 11 6.31 33.40 -6.06
CA ALA A 11 6.48 32.30 -7.00
C ALA A 11 7.39 31.18 -6.44
N GLY A 12 8.49 31.55 -5.76
CA GLY A 12 9.36 30.58 -5.08
C GLY A 12 8.64 29.83 -3.97
N ASN A 13 7.93 30.55 -3.10
CA ASN A 13 7.16 29.94 -2.01
C ASN A 13 6.07 28.99 -2.52
N THR A 14 5.38 29.34 -3.61
CA THR A 14 4.37 28.47 -4.22
C THR A 14 5.00 27.18 -4.75
N LYS A 15 6.17 27.24 -5.41
CA LYS A 15 6.86 26.04 -5.89
C LYS A 15 7.28 25.12 -4.74
N ILE A 16 7.79 25.69 -3.65
CA ILE A 16 8.15 24.92 -2.45
C ILE A 16 6.92 24.24 -1.84
N LEU A 17 5.81 24.98 -1.71
CA LEU A 17 4.57 24.44 -1.15
C LEU A 17 3.98 23.32 -2.01
N VAL A 18 3.97 23.49 -3.34
CA VAL A 18 3.56 22.43 -4.27
C VAL A 18 4.47 21.21 -4.15
N GLY A 19 5.78 21.41 -4.07
CA GLY A 19 6.75 20.32 -3.87
C GLY A 19 6.49 19.53 -2.58
N LEU A 20 6.24 20.22 -1.48
CA LEU A 20 5.90 19.59 -0.19
C LEU A 20 4.60 18.80 -0.26
N LEU A 21 3.56 19.34 -0.91
CA LEU A 21 2.27 18.66 -1.07
C LEU A 21 2.39 17.39 -1.94
N VAL A 22 3.12 17.47 -3.06
CA VAL A 22 3.33 16.32 -3.94
C VAL A 22 4.15 15.25 -3.22
N PHE A 23 5.19 15.64 -2.48
CA PHE A 23 5.99 14.72 -1.70
C PHE A 23 5.17 14.02 -0.61
N SER A 24 4.41 14.77 0.18
CA SER A 24 3.58 14.19 1.25
C SER A 24 2.50 13.25 0.70
N ALA A 25 1.84 13.63 -0.39
CA ALA A 25 0.90 12.78 -1.09
C ALA A 25 1.58 11.50 -1.59
N GLY A 26 2.75 11.61 -2.23
CA GLY A 26 3.52 10.46 -2.70
C GLY A 26 3.91 9.47 -1.59
N VAL A 27 4.37 9.98 -0.43
CA VAL A 27 4.66 9.16 0.75
C VAL A 27 3.41 8.48 1.29
N TYR A 28 2.28 9.18 1.34
CA TYR A 28 1.01 8.60 1.79
C TYR A 28 0.53 7.49 0.83
N PHE A 29 0.51 7.75 -0.47
CA PHE A 29 0.11 6.76 -1.48
C PHE A 29 1.02 5.54 -1.49
N THR A 30 2.34 5.72 -1.40
CA THR A 30 3.28 4.60 -1.34
C THR A 30 3.13 3.78 -0.06
N SER A 31 2.83 4.43 1.07
CA SER A 31 2.54 3.73 2.33
C SER A 31 1.24 2.95 2.24
N MET A 32 0.17 3.53 1.69
CA MET A 32 -1.09 2.83 1.44
C MET A 32 -0.93 1.69 0.45
N TRP A 33 -0.13 1.86 -0.61
CA TRP A 33 0.14 0.79 -1.57
C TRP A 33 0.87 -0.39 -0.92
N ARG A 34 1.87 -0.11 -0.07
CA ARG A 34 2.56 -1.15 0.71
C ARG A 34 1.64 -1.82 1.73
N MET A 35 0.80 -1.05 2.43
CA MET A 35 -0.22 -1.61 3.33
C MET A 35 -1.20 -2.49 2.57
N GLY A 36 -1.76 -2.03 1.44
CA GLY A 36 -2.63 -2.86 0.62
C GLY A 36 -1.96 -4.15 0.15
N GLN A 37 -0.74 -4.08 -0.39
CA GLN A 37 -0.01 -5.28 -0.83
C GLN A 37 0.29 -6.28 0.31
N ASN A 38 0.44 -5.81 1.54
CA ASN A 38 0.71 -6.65 2.71
C ASN A 38 -0.60 -7.16 3.35
N ASP A 39 -1.59 -6.29 3.54
CA ASP A 39 -2.91 -6.63 4.13
C ASP A 39 -3.72 -7.58 3.22
N PHE A 40 -3.59 -7.48 1.89
CA PHE A 40 -4.25 -8.44 0.98
C PHE A 40 -3.55 -9.81 0.93
N LYS A 41 -2.30 -9.92 1.38
CA LYS A 41 -1.61 -11.21 1.49
C LYS A 41 -1.86 -11.90 2.81
N ASP A 42 -2.05 -11.11 3.87
CA ASP A 42 -2.12 -11.63 5.22
C ASP A 42 -3.55 -11.75 5.74
N ILE A 43 -4.59 -11.31 5.03
CA ILE A 43 -5.97 -11.31 5.53
C ILE A 43 -6.92 -11.96 4.50
N ASN A 44 -7.72 -12.95 4.90
CA ASN A 44 -8.72 -13.55 4.00
C ASN A 44 -9.98 -12.65 3.85
N ASP A 45 -10.89 -13.01 2.94
CA ASP A 45 -12.15 -12.28 2.66
C ASP A 45 -13.08 -12.04 3.88
N PHE A 46 -12.76 -12.62 5.04
CA PHE A 46 -13.48 -12.48 6.31
C PHE A 46 -12.70 -11.71 7.39
N GLY A 47 -11.56 -11.11 7.08
CA GLY A 47 -10.82 -10.24 8.00
C GLY A 47 -9.93 -10.97 9.01
N PHE A 48 -9.67 -12.27 8.82
CA PHE A 48 -8.78 -13.06 9.69
C PHE A 48 -7.37 -13.16 9.11
N PRO A 49 -6.31 -13.08 9.94
CA PRO A 49 -4.97 -13.32 9.49
C PRO A 49 -4.86 -14.74 8.89
N VAL A 50 -4.37 -14.85 7.66
CA VAL A 50 -4.14 -16.13 6.98
C VAL A 50 -3.00 -16.82 7.71
N GLU A 51 -3.32 -17.74 8.62
CA GLU A 51 -2.31 -18.63 9.17
C GLU A 51 -1.66 -19.38 7.99
N GLU A 52 -0.34 -19.25 7.84
CA GLU A 52 0.44 -20.12 6.95
C GLU A 52 0.20 -21.56 7.39
N ASP A 53 -0.67 -22.23 6.65
CA ASP A 53 -1.10 -23.58 6.92
C ASP A 53 0.08 -24.53 6.70
N LYS A 54 0.90 -24.73 7.75
CA LYS A 54 1.97 -25.74 7.81
C LYS A 54 1.40 -27.16 7.73
N SER A 55 0.08 -27.31 7.72
CA SER A 55 -0.61 -28.55 7.41
C SER A 55 -0.75 -28.73 5.90
N LYS A 56 0.36 -29.07 5.23
CA LYS A 56 0.26 -29.94 4.04
C LYS A 56 -0.40 -31.25 4.51
N LEU A 57 -1.72 -31.28 4.57
CA LEU A 57 -2.51 -32.49 4.64
C LEU A 57 -2.21 -33.27 3.36
N GLN A 58 -1.27 -34.21 3.45
CA GLN A 58 -1.08 -35.23 2.42
C GLN A 58 -2.45 -35.84 2.16
N LYS A 59 -2.98 -35.63 0.96
CA LYS A 59 -4.24 -36.24 0.51
C LYS A 59 -4.10 -37.75 0.69
N ARG A 60 -4.72 -38.31 1.74
CA ARG A 60 -4.92 -39.77 1.82
C ARG A 60 -5.78 -40.16 0.62
N PRO A 61 -5.33 -41.09 -0.25
CA PRO A 61 -6.14 -41.53 -1.37
C PRO A 61 -7.43 -42.17 -0.82
N ARG A 62 -8.57 -41.61 -1.20
CA ARG A 62 -9.88 -42.17 -0.88
C ARG A 62 -10.08 -43.41 -1.76
N GLY A 63 -9.90 -44.58 -1.14
CA GLY A 63 -10.49 -45.87 -1.48
C GLY A 63 -10.41 -46.38 -2.93
N SER A 64 -9.74 -47.51 -3.11
CA SER A 64 -10.20 -48.56 -4.04
C SER A 64 -10.28 -49.86 -3.26
N GLY A 65 -11.46 -50.17 -2.72
CA GLY A 65 -11.78 -51.54 -2.37
C GLY A 65 -12.23 -52.29 -3.61
N SER A 66 -11.63 -53.44 -3.89
CA SER A 66 -12.28 -54.57 -4.56
C SER A 66 -11.42 -55.82 -4.44
N SER A 67 -12.05 -56.88 -3.89
CA SER A 67 -11.68 -58.30 -3.84
C SER A 67 -10.41 -58.70 -3.09
#